data_AF-A0A3L6PJK9-F1
#
_entry.id   AF-A0A3L6PJK9-F1
#
_cell.length_a   1.000
_cell.length_b   1.000
_cell.length_c   1.000
_cell.angle_alpha   90.00
_cell.angle_beta   90.00
_cell.angle_gamma   90.00
#
_symmetry.space_group_name_H-M   'P 1'
#
loop_
_entity.id
_entity.type
_entity.pdbx_description
1 polymer ?
#
loop_
_entity_poly.entity_id
_entity_poly.type
_entity_poly.pdbx_seq_one_letter_code
_entity_poly.pdbx_strand_id
1 'polypeptide(L)'
;MASLGRLKSAIFDREERKMQYQSHIRGLNAYDRHKKFMKDYVQFYGHEKNMDNSLPIKTDKDTLREGYRFILSEDDDMDSTWEKRLVKRYYDKLFKEYCIADMTQYKKGKIGLRWRTEKEVISGKGQFICGNRHCDEKQGLGSYEVNFSYVEAGEQKQALVKLVACKRCAEKLAYKRQREKEKEKEKELSGEKEIELKDWDKRKREHEESANTSDDEAEKDRRKKKDRKGAASRSSGNNDEGFEEFLESMFP
;
A
#
# COMPACT_ATOMS: atom_id res chain seq x y z
N MET A 1 -51.00 22.25 -64.87
CA MET A 1 -51.40 21.02 -65.57
C MET A 1 -50.15 20.25 -65.98
N ALA A 2 -49.74 19.24 -65.20
CA ALA A 2 -48.62 18.38 -65.58
C ALA A 2 -49.06 17.54 -66.79
N SER A 3 -48.42 17.74 -67.94
CA SER A 3 -48.77 17.03 -69.16
C SER A 3 -48.61 15.51 -68.98
N LEU A 4 -49.57 14.75 -69.50
CA LEU A 4 -49.55 13.28 -69.48
C LEU A 4 -48.22 12.70 -70.02
N GLY A 5 -47.53 13.43 -70.91
CA GLY A 5 -46.19 13.09 -71.39
C GLY A 5 -45.10 13.07 -70.32
N ARG A 6 -45.10 14.02 -69.37
CA ARG A 6 -44.13 14.02 -68.24
C ARG A 6 -44.40 12.89 -67.24
N LEU A 7 -45.67 12.55 -67.05
CA LEU A 7 -46.08 11.42 -66.22
C LEU A 7 -45.66 10.09 -66.86
N LYS A 8 -45.86 9.97 -68.17
CA LYS A 8 -45.42 8.81 -68.95
C LYS A 8 -43.90 8.65 -68.92
N SER A 9 -43.13 9.72 -69.16
CA SER A 9 -41.66 9.67 -69.08
C SER A 9 -41.18 9.30 -67.68
N ALA A 10 -41.76 9.87 -66.62
CA ALA A 10 -41.40 9.52 -65.24
C ALA A 10 -41.69 8.05 -64.88
N ILE A 11 -42.73 7.46 -65.47
CA ILE A 11 -43.05 6.04 -65.32
C ILE A 11 -42.01 5.17 -66.04
N PHE A 12 -41.66 5.50 -67.29
CA PHE A 12 -40.62 4.80 -68.04
C PHE A 12 -39.24 4.91 -67.36
N ASP A 13 -38.83 6.10 -66.92
CA ASP A 13 -37.56 6.31 -66.19
C ASP A 13 -37.51 5.53 -64.86
N ARG A 14 -38.66 5.27 -64.24
CA ARG A 14 -38.75 4.46 -63.02
C ARG A 14 -38.61 2.97 -63.34
N GLU A 15 -39.18 2.52 -64.44
CA GLU A 15 -39.11 1.14 -64.90
C GLU A 15 -37.70 0.79 -65.40
N GLU A 16 -37.05 1.69 -66.14
CA GLU A 16 -35.65 1.53 -66.54
C GLU A 16 -34.72 1.45 -65.34
N ARG A 17 -34.88 2.32 -64.33
CA ARG A 17 -34.07 2.25 -63.11
C ARG A 17 -34.27 0.94 -62.34
N LYS A 18 -35.48 0.38 -62.32
CA LYS A 18 -35.74 -0.95 -61.74
C LYS A 18 -35.02 -2.04 -62.51
N MET A 19 -35.07 -2.01 -63.85
CA MET A 19 -34.40 -2.99 -64.71
C MET A 19 -32.88 -2.90 -64.61
N GLN A 20 -32.32 -1.69 -64.54
CA GLN A 20 -30.90 -1.44 -64.28
C GLN A 20 -30.46 -1.94 -62.91
N TYR A 21 -31.26 -1.70 -61.87
CA TYR A 21 -30.98 -2.21 -60.52
C TYR A 21 -31.01 -3.74 -60.47
N GLN A 22 -31.98 -4.37 -61.15
CA GLN A 22 -32.12 -5.83 -61.17
C GLN A 22 -30.99 -6.52 -61.96
N SER A 23 -30.59 -5.95 -63.10
CA SER A 23 -29.44 -6.44 -63.87
C SER A 23 -28.13 -6.26 -63.09
N HIS A 24 -27.94 -5.11 -62.43
CA HIS A 24 -26.78 -4.87 -61.55
C HIS A 24 -26.74 -5.85 -60.38
N ILE A 25 -27.86 -6.23 -59.78
CA ILE A 25 -27.87 -7.27 -58.72
C ILE A 25 -27.51 -8.63 -59.29
N ARG A 26 -28.09 -9.02 -60.43
CA ARG A 26 -27.81 -10.34 -61.03
C ARG A 26 -26.35 -10.50 -61.45
N GLY A 27 -25.69 -9.43 -61.86
CA GLY A 27 -24.27 -9.43 -62.25
C GLY A 27 -23.27 -9.44 -61.10
N LEU A 28 -23.70 -9.24 -59.84
CA LEU A 28 -22.81 -9.26 -58.67
C LEU A 28 -22.61 -10.67 -58.12
N ASN A 29 -21.43 -10.91 -57.55
CA ASN A 29 -21.12 -12.12 -56.81
C ASN A 29 -22.04 -12.29 -55.58
N ALA A 30 -22.25 -13.51 -55.10
CA ALA A 30 -23.13 -13.82 -53.97
C ALA A 30 -22.82 -12.99 -52.72
N TYR A 31 -21.53 -12.81 -52.40
CA TYR A 31 -21.07 -11.98 -51.28
C TYR A 31 -21.40 -10.49 -51.48
N ASP A 32 -21.15 -9.95 -52.67
CA ASP A 32 -21.39 -8.54 -52.97
C ASP A 32 -22.88 -8.21 -53.01
N ARG A 33 -23.71 -9.14 -53.50
CA ARG A 33 -25.18 -9.04 -53.41
C ARG A 33 -25.64 -8.97 -51.97
N HIS A 34 -25.14 -9.86 -51.12
CA HIS A 34 -25.48 -9.87 -49.69
C HIS A 34 -25.09 -8.55 -49.01
N LYS A 35 -23.87 -8.06 -49.25
CA LYS A 35 -23.40 -6.78 -48.71
C LYS A 35 -24.26 -5.60 -49.15
N LYS A 36 -24.69 -5.59 -50.42
CA LYS A 36 -25.60 -4.56 -50.95
C LYS A 36 -26.98 -4.64 -50.30
N PHE A 37 -27.56 -5.83 -50.17
CA PHE A 37 -28.86 -6.00 -49.50
C PHE A 37 -28.85 -5.61 -48.02
N MET A 38 -27.78 -5.94 -47.29
CA MET A 38 -27.62 -5.52 -45.90
C MET A 38 -27.56 -3.99 -45.78
N LYS A 39 -26.83 -3.32 -46.67
CA LYS A 39 -26.76 -1.85 -46.70
C LYS A 39 -28.09 -1.21 -47.06
N ASP A 40 -28.76 -1.69 -48.10
CA ASP A 40 -30.06 -1.18 -48.54
C ASP A 40 -31.11 -1.38 -47.43
N TYR A 41 -31.12 -2.54 -46.75
CA TYR A 41 -32.00 -2.80 -45.61
C TYR A 41 -31.80 -1.78 -44.48
N VAL A 42 -30.55 -1.54 -44.08
CA VAL A 42 -30.22 -0.54 -43.05
C VAL A 42 -30.60 0.87 -43.51
N GLN A 43 -30.43 1.21 -44.79
CA GLN A 43 -30.76 2.53 -45.30
C GLN A 43 -32.29 2.78 -45.38
N PHE A 44 -33.07 1.80 -45.83
CA PHE A 44 -34.52 1.96 -46.01
C PHE A 44 -35.32 1.75 -44.71
N TYR A 45 -34.88 0.82 -43.85
CA TYR A 45 -35.60 0.46 -42.62
C TYR A 45 -34.87 0.86 -41.33
N GLY A 46 -33.61 1.28 -41.39
CA GLY A 46 -32.82 1.67 -40.21
C GLY A 46 -33.03 3.11 -39.75
N HIS A 47 -33.99 3.85 -40.33
CA HIS A 47 -34.21 5.27 -40.04
C HIS A 47 -34.62 5.60 -38.59
N GLU A 48 -34.96 4.61 -37.75
CA GLU A 48 -35.38 4.85 -36.35
C GLU A 48 -34.38 4.40 -35.29
N LYS A 49 -33.18 3.93 -35.65
CA LYS A 49 -32.16 3.55 -34.66
C LYS A 49 -30.80 4.14 -34.96
N ASN A 50 -30.75 5.47 -35.06
CA ASN A 50 -29.61 6.23 -34.54
C ASN A 50 -29.81 6.50 -33.04
N MET A 51 -30.24 5.50 -32.29
CA MET A 51 -29.74 5.40 -30.93
C MET A 51 -28.35 4.83 -31.09
N ASP A 52 -27.38 5.73 -31.27
CA ASP A 52 -25.99 5.45 -30.96
C ASP A 52 -25.88 5.25 -29.43
N ASN A 53 -26.67 4.30 -28.91
CA ASN A 53 -26.45 3.65 -27.64
C ASN A 53 -25.36 2.59 -27.90
N SER A 54 -24.25 3.00 -28.51
CA SER A 54 -22.96 2.45 -28.13
C SER A 54 -22.64 2.97 -26.73
N LEU A 55 -23.54 2.70 -25.77
CA LEU A 55 -23.13 2.60 -24.38
C LEU A 55 -21.95 1.63 -24.41
N PRO A 56 -20.84 1.92 -23.72
CA PRO A 56 -19.70 1.04 -23.70
C PRO A 56 -20.21 -0.37 -23.42
N ILE A 57 -20.13 -1.26 -24.41
CA ILE A 57 -20.53 -2.65 -24.21
C ILE A 57 -19.59 -3.13 -23.13
N LYS A 58 -20.15 -3.38 -21.93
CA LYS A 58 -19.38 -3.93 -20.82
C LYS A 58 -18.83 -5.26 -21.29
N THR A 59 -17.52 -5.30 -21.53
CA THR A 59 -16.85 -6.55 -21.89
C THR A 59 -16.75 -7.39 -20.63
N ASP A 60 -16.75 -8.71 -20.74
CA ASP A 60 -16.45 -9.63 -19.63
C ASP A 60 -15.18 -9.22 -18.86
N LYS A 61 -14.17 -8.70 -19.59
CA LYS A 61 -12.93 -8.17 -19.02
C LYS A 61 -13.15 -6.93 -18.14
N ASP A 62 -14.05 -6.05 -18.53
CA ASP A 62 -14.37 -4.84 -17.78
C ASP A 62 -15.17 -5.20 -16.53
N THR A 63 -16.12 -6.11 -16.65
CA THR A 63 -16.85 -6.71 -15.51
C THR A 63 -15.89 -7.36 -14.51
N LEU A 64 -14.90 -8.12 -14.99
CA LEU A 64 -13.88 -8.70 -14.12
C LEU A 64 -13.01 -7.64 -13.43
N ARG A 65 -12.66 -6.57 -14.14
CA ARG A 65 -11.86 -5.47 -13.57
C ARG A 65 -12.63 -4.69 -12.51
N GLU A 66 -13.93 -4.46 -12.72
CA GLU A 66 -14.82 -3.78 -11.78
C GLU A 66 -15.08 -4.63 -10.53
N GLY A 67 -15.31 -5.94 -10.70
CA GLY A 67 -15.70 -6.84 -9.62
C GLY A 67 -14.55 -7.55 -8.91
N TYR A 68 -13.32 -7.50 -9.41
CA TYR A 68 -12.20 -8.20 -8.80
C TYR A 68 -11.88 -7.64 -7.41
N ARG A 69 -11.94 -8.53 -6.41
CA ARG A 69 -11.41 -8.29 -5.07
C ARG A 69 -10.20 -9.18 -4.82
N PHE A 70 -9.21 -8.66 -4.11
CA PHE A 70 -7.98 -9.37 -3.78
C PHE A 70 -8.28 -10.61 -2.93
N ILE A 71 -9.19 -10.48 -1.95
CA ILE A 71 -9.78 -11.58 -1.19
C ILE A 71 -11.29 -11.43 -1.28
N LEU A 72 -11.96 -12.46 -1.79
CA LEU A 72 -13.42 -12.52 -1.80
C LEU A 72 -13.89 -13.00 -0.43
N SER A 73 -14.57 -12.14 0.33
CA SER A 73 -15.19 -12.48 1.61
C SER A 73 -16.47 -13.30 1.40
N GLU A 74 -16.77 -14.22 2.31
CA GLU A 74 -17.96 -15.08 2.27
C GLU A 74 -19.28 -14.28 2.23
N ASP A 75 -19.29 -13.07 2.80
CA ASP A 75 -20.47 -12.18 2.79
C ASP A 75 -20.80 -11.59 1.40
N ASP A 76 -19.82 -11.52 0.49
CA ASP A 76 -20.04 -11.01 -0.87
C ASP A 76 -20.74 -12.01 -1.80
N ASP A 77 -20.84 -13.27 -1.37
CA ASP A 77 -21.49 -14.36 -2.12
C ASP A 77 -23.02 -14.27 -2.11
N MET A 78 -23.60 -13.39 -1.29
CA MET A 78 -25.05 -13.34 -1.05
C MET A 78 -25.85 -12.73 -2.22
N ASP A 79 -25.23 -11.93 -3.09
CA ASP A 79 -25.91 -11.32 -4.24
C ASP A 79 -25.40 -11.91 -5.57
N SER A 80 -26.10 -12.92 -6.08
CA SER A 80 -25.72 -13.65 -7.29
C SER A 80 -26.05 -12.92 -8.60
N THR A 81 -25.49 -11.72 -8.80
CA THR A 81 -25.44 -11.10 -10.14
C THR A 81 -24.56 -11.97 -11.05
N TRP A 82 -24.89 -12.06 -12.34
CA TRP A 82 -24.11 -12.86 -13.30
C TRP A 82 -22.62 -12.44 -13.32
N GLU A 83 -22.35 -11.16 -13.13
CA GLU A 83 -21.02 -10.54 -13.04
C GLU A 83 -20.20 -11.10 -11.87
N LYS A 84 -20.79 -11.17 -10.67
CA LYS A 84 -20.15 -11.74 -9.48
C LYS A 84 -19.88 -13.23 -9.65
N ARG A 85 -20.80 -13.97 -10.29
CA ARG A 85 -20.58 -15.40 -10.63
C ARG A 85 -19.41 -15.59 -11.59
N LEU A 86 -19.26 -14.69 -12.58
CA LEU A 86 -18.11 -14.70 -13.49
C LEU A 86 -16.81 -14.47 -12.71
N VAL A 87 -16.76 -13.43 -11.88
CA VAL A 87 -15.59 -13.11 -11.03
C VAL A 87 -15.22 -14.29 -10.13
N LYS A 88 -16.20 -14.91 -9.45
CA LYS A 88 -15.96 -16.07 -8.58
C LYS A 88 -15.34 -17.24 -9.34
N ARG A 89 -15.88 -17.61 -10.51
CA ARG A 89 -15.31 -18.66 -11.37
C ARG A 89 -13.87 -18.37 -11.79
N TYR A 90 -13.52 -17.12 -12.04
CA TYR A 90 -12.13 -16.73 -12.33
C TYR A 90 -11.26 -16.76 -11.08
N TYR A 91 -11.79 -16.29 -9.95
CA TYR A 91 -11.09 -16.31 -8.67
C TYR A 91 -10.69 -17.73 -8.26
N ASP A 92 -11.59 -18.70 -8.39
CA ASP A 92 -11.34 -20.11 -8.03
C ASP A 92 -10.29 -20.78 -8.93
N LYS A 93 -10.09 -20.27 -10.16
CA LYS A 93 -9.02 -20.73 -11.06
C LYS A 93 -7.64 -20.18 -10.70
N LEU A 94 -7.56 -19.15 -9.86
CA LEU A 94 -6.27 -18.53 -9.48
C LEU A 94 -5.57 -19.34 -8.40
N PHE A 95 -4.29 -19.65 -8.63
CA PHE A 95 -3.41 -20.26 -7.63
C PHE A 95 -2.88 -19.21 -6.65
N LYS A 96 -3.48 -19.14 -5.45
CA LYS A 96 -3.21 -18.11 -4.42
C LYS A 96 -2.44 -18.62 -3.20
N GLU A 97 -1.78 -19.77 -3.31
CA GLU A 97 -1.05 -20.35 -2.16
C GLU A 97 0.23 -19.58 -1.84
N TYR A 98 0.99 -19.20 -2.88
CA TYR A 98 2.29 -18.55 -2.74
C TYR A 98 2.32 -17.25 -3.55
N CYS A 99 2.86 -16.19 -2.94
CA CYS A 99 3.08 -14.90 -3.59
C CYS A 99 4.55 -14.72 -4.04
N ILE A 100 4.74 -13.75 -4.94
CA ILE A 100 6.06 -13.30 -5.39
C ILE A 100 6.33 -11.93 -4.77
N ALA A 101 7.56 -11.74 -4.30
CA ALA A 101 8.06 -10.46 -3.84
C ALA A 101 8.96 -9.79 -4.87
N ASP A 102 8.82 -8.48 -4.99
CA ASP A 102 9.84 -7.61 -5.52
C ASP A 102 10.57 -6.95 -4.34
N MET A 103 11.82 -7.38 -4.13
CA MET A 103 12.67 -6.89 -3.05
C MET A 103 13.68 -5.85 -3.54
N THR A 104 13.52 -5.25 -4.74
CA THR A 104 14.48 -4.26 -5.27
C THR A 104 14.67 -3.05 -4.35
N GLN A 105 13.60 -2.60 -3.69
CA GLN A 105 13.60 -1.43 -2.80
C GLN A 105 13.65 -1.79 -1.30
N TYR A 106 14.12 -3.00 -0.95
CA TYR A 106 14.15 -3.46 0.44
C TYR A 106 14.92 -2.54 1.39
N LYS A 107 15.96 -1.85 0.90
CA LYS A 107 16.74 -0.86 1.69
C LYS A 107 15.89 0.32 2.16
N LYS A 108 14.84 0.68 1.40
CA LYS A 108 13.86 1.71 1.77
C LYS A 108 12.73 1.15 2.64
N GLY A 109 12.79 -0.14 3.00
CA GLY A 109 11.73 -0.84 3.73
C GLY A 109 10.47 -1.11 2.90
N LYS A 110 10.55 -0.98 1.57
CA LYS A 110 9.43 -1.21 0.65
C LYS A 110 9.62 -2.54 -0.06
N ILE A 111 8.64 -3.43 0.07
CA ILE A 111 8.59 -4.72 -0.62
C ILE A 111 7.26 -4.77 -1.37
N GLY A 112 7.32 -5.04 -2.67
CA GLY A 112 6.12 -5.24 -3.48
C GLY A 112 5.71 -6.71 -3.45
N LEU A 113 4.45 -7.01 -3.21
CA LEU A 113 3.92 -8.37 -3.25
C LEU A 113 2.88 -8.47 -4.36
N ARG A 114 2.85 -9.62 -5.04
CA ARG A 114 1.79 -9.95 -6.01
C ARG A 114 1.57 -11.46 -6.09
N TRP A 115 0.40 -11.85 -6.59
CA TRP A 115 0.14 -13.22 -6.96
C TRP A 115 0.99 -13.66 -8.17
N ARG A 116 1.17 -14.97 -8.26
CA ARG A 116 1.91 -15.61 -9.36
C ARG A 116 1.10 -15.54 -10.65
N THR A 117 1.81 -15.36 -11.76
CA THR A 117 1.23 -15.54 -13.10
C THR A 117 1.26 -17.00 -13.50
N GLU A 118 0.43 -17.40 -14.46
CA GLU A 118 0.38 -18.77 -14.98
C GLU A 118 1.77 -19.30 -15.38
N LYS A 119 2.55 -18.49 -16.10
CA LYS A 119 3.93 -18.84 -16.50
C LYS A 119 4.82 -19.15 -15.31
N GLU A 120 4.67 -18.38 -14.23
CA GLU A 120 5.46 -18.55 -13.00
C GLU A 120 5.04 -19.79 -12.22
N VAL A 121 3.73 -20.08 -12.17
CA VAL A 121 3.20 -21.30 -11.57
C VAL A 121 3.74 -22.53 -12.30
N ILE A 122 3.68 -22.54 -13.64
CA ILE A 122 4.22 -23.64 -14.47
C ILE A 122 5.72 -23.80 -14.26
N SER A 123 6.47 -22.70 -14.14
CA SER A 123 7.92 -22.73 -13.88
C SER A 123 8.28 -23.15 -12.44
N GLY A 124 7.32 -23.18 -11.52
CA GLY A 124 7.56 -23.48 -10.10
C GLY A 124 8.15 -22.31 -9.30
N LYS A 125 8.09 -21.06 -9.81
CA LYS A 125 8.59 -19.88 -9.10
C LYS A 125 7.75 -19.57 -7.87
N GLY A 126 8.41 -19.29 -6.75
CA GLY A 126 7.77 -19.10 -5.45
C GLY A 126 7.34 -20.38 -4.74
N GLN A 127 7.66 -21.57 -5.27
CA GLN A 127 7.45 -22.86 -4.61
C GLN A 127 8.73 -23.70 -4.61
N PHE A 128 9.28 -23.99 -5.78
CA PHE A 128 10.55 -24.72 -5.95
C PHE A 128 11.74 -23.81 -6.28
N ILE A 129 11.45 -22.55 -6.58
CA ILE A 129 12.44 -21.49 -6.85
C ILE A 129 12.08 -20.31 -5.95
N CYS A 130 13.08 -19.54 -5.54
CA CYS A 130 12.91 -18.33 -4.75
C CYS A 130 11.80 -17.43 -5.31
N GLY A 131 10.91 -16.97 -4.44
CA GLY A 131 9.79 -16.09 -4.77
C GLY A 131 10.19 -14.63 -4.99
N ASN A 132 11.48 -14.29 -4.97
CA ASN A 132 11.92 -12.96 -5.37
C ASN A 132 11.95 -12.86 -6.91
N ARG A 133 11.33 -11.83 -7.48
CA ARG A 133 11.25 -11.60 -8.93
C ARG A 133 12.61 -11.70 -9.62
N HIS A 134 13.66 -11.16 -8.99
CA HIS A 134 15.03 -11.08 -9.52
C HIS A 134 15.98 -12.16 -8.96
N CYS A 135 15.46 -13.27 -8.45
CA CYS A 135 16.28 -14.37 -7.93
C CYS A 135 15.75 -15.71 -8.45
N ASP A 136 16.65 -16.56 -8.91
CA ASP A 136 16.31 -17.90 -9.43
C ASP A 136 17.01 -19.02 -8.64
N GLU A 137 17.36 -18.74 -7.37
CA GLU A 137 17.96 -19.70 -6.46
C GLU A 137 16.97 -20.81 -6.09
N LYS A 138 17.44 -22.06 -6.11
CA LYS A 138 16.64 -23.26 -5.81
C LYS A 138 16.97 -23.90 -4.47
N GLN A 139 18.14 -23.59 -3.91
CA GLN A 139 18.61 -24.20 -2.67
C GLN A 139 18.30 -23.32 -1.44
N GLY A 140 18.05 -23.98 -0.31
CA GLY A 140 17.84 -23.29 0.98
C GLY A 140 16.58 -22.40 1.00
N LEU A 141 15.49 -22.89 0.42
CA LEU A 141 14.19 -22.24 0.41
C LEU A 141 13.49 -22.43 1.76
N GLY A 142 12.96 -21.34 2.31
CA GLY A 142 12.09 -21.35 3.48
C GLY A 142 10.75 -20.71 3.15
N SER A 143 9.67 -21.19 3.78
CA SER A 143 8.35 -20.56 3.75
C SER A 143 8.24 -19.51 4.84
N TYR A 144 7.86 -18.30 4.45
CA TYR A 144 7.67 -17.14 5.32
C TYR A 144 6.25 -16.62 5.18
N GLU A 145 5.66 -16.22 6.29
CA GLU A 145 4.37 -15.55 6.30
C GLU A 145 4.62 -14.04 6.42
N VAL A 146 4.07 -13.29 5.47
CA VAL A 146 4.30 -11.85 5.35
C VAL A 146 2.96 -11.14 5.44
N ASN A 147 2.89 -10.09 6.26
CA ASN A 147 1.71 -9.23 6.29
C ASN A 147 1.68 -8.36 5.02
N PHE A 148 0.61 -8.50 4.25
CA PHE A 148 0.33 -7.71 3.07
C PHE A 148 -0.78 -6.71 3.39
N SER A 149 -0.41 -5.43 3.51
CA SER A 149 -1.35 -4.33 3.61
C SER A 149 -1.65 -3.78 2.22
N TYR A 150 -2.94 -3.65 1.89
CA TYR A 150 -3.41 -3.13 0.61
C TYR A 150 -4.66 -2.26 0.82
N VAL A 151 -4.91 -1.37 -0.15
CA VAL A 151 -6.10 -0.51 -0.16
C VAL A 151 -7.04 -1.06 -1.23
N GLU A 152 -8.27 -1.37 -0.82
CA GLU A 152 -9.33 -1.84 -1.72
C GLU A 152 -10.62 -1.09 -1.39
N ALA A 153 -11.28 -0.52 -2.41
CA ALA A 153 -12.49 0.29 -2.24
C ALA A 153 -12.36 1.46 -1.23
N GLY A 154 -11.15 1.99 -1.03
CA GLY A 154 -10.87 3.09 -0.09
C GLY A 154 -10.59 2.63 1.35
N GLU A 155 -10.71 1.34 1.64
CA GLU A 155 -10.42 0.76 2.95
C GLU A 155 -9.04 0.13 3.00
N GLN A 156 -8.33 0.28 4.12
CA GLN A 156 -7.07 -0.40 4.37
C GLN A 156 -7.34 -1.82 4.88
N LYS A 157 -6.98 -2.82 4.08
CA LYS A 157 -7.09 -4.23 4.45
C LYS A 157 -5.69 -4.80 4.69
N GLN A 158 -5.64 -5.87 5.49
CA GLN A 158 -4.42 -6.61 5.77
C GLN A 158 -4.69 -8.11 5.56
N ALA A 159 -3.73 -8.81 4.99
CA ALA A 159 -3.81 -10.24 4.76
C ALA A 159 -2.45 -10.90 4.97
N LEU A 160 -2.44 -12.04 5.64
CA LEU A 160 -1.24 -12.85 5.77
C LEU A 160 -1.06 -13.68 4.50
N VAL A 161 0.05 -13.47 3.78
CA VAL A 161 0.37 -14.22 2.55
C VAL A 161 1.62 -15.06 2.74
N LYS A 162 1.64 -16.24 2.13
CA LYS A 162 2.79 -17.15 2.19
C LYS A 162 3.75 -16.85 1.05
N LEU A 163 5.04 -16.76 1.38
CA LEU A 163 6.12 -16.47 0.45
C LEU A 163 7.27 -17.46 0.67
N VAL A 164 7.77 -18.05 -0.40
CA VAL A 164 8.99 -18.87 -0.34
C VAL A 164 10.19 -18.02 -0.74
N ALA A 165 11.23 -17.98 0.09
CA ALA A 165 12.47 -17.25 -0.18
C ALA A 165 13.71 -18.05 0.18
N CYS A 166 14.80 -17.83 -0.55
CA CYS A 166 16.12 -18.32 -0.15
C CYS A 166 16.67 -17.51 1.03
N LYS A 167 17.67 -18.06 1.75
CA LYS A 167 18.31 -17.40 2.91
C LYS A 167 18.68 -15.92 2.66
N ARG A 168 19.31 -15.63 1.50
CA ARG A 168 19.68 -14.26 1.10
C ARG A 168 18.48 -13.32 0.94
N CYS A 169 17.36 -13.83 0.45
CA CYS A 169 16.14 -13.03 0.27
C CYS A 169 15.34 -12.92 1.58
N ALA A 170 15.42 -13.91 2.46
CA ALA A 170 14.83 -13.86 3.79
C ALA A 170 15.48 -12.75 4.65
N GLU A 171 16.80 -12.57 4.56
CA GLU A 171 17.51 -11.45 5.19
C GLU A 171 17.00 -10.09 4.68
N LYS A 172 16.77 -9.96 3.37
CA LYS A 172 16.18 -8.74 2.78
C LYS A 172 14.77 -8.46 3.28
N LEU A 173 13.99 -9.52 3.50
CA LEU A 173 12.64 -9.42 4.07
C LEU A 173 12.68 -8.89 5.51
N ALA A 174 13.62 -9.37 6.31
CA ALA A 174 13.80 -8.97 7.71
C ALA A 174 14.59 -7.65 7.89
N TYR A 175 15.16 -7.10 6.83
CA TYR A 175 16.11 -5.98 6.86
C TYR A 175 15.61 -4.78 7.68
N LYS A 176 14.37 -4.34 7.46
CA LYS A 176 13.79 -3.20 8.19
C LYS A 176 13.71 -3.47 9.70
N ARG A 177 13.16 -4.63 10.07
CA ARG A 177 12.99 -5.03 11.47
C ARG A 177 14.33 -5.24 12.18
N GLN A 178 15.34 -5.77 11.47
CA GLN A 178 16.69 -5.92 12.01
C GLN A 178 17.34 -4.55 12.23
N ARG A 179 17.23 -3.62 11.27
CA ARG A 179 17.73 -2.24 11.38
C ARG A 179 17.08 -1.44 12.50
N GLU A 180 15.80 -1.64 12.75
CA GLU A 180 15.09 -0.99 13.86
C GLU A 180 15.60 -1.53 15.20
N LYS A 181 15.73 -2.85 15.34
CA LYS A 181 16.30 -3.48 16.55
C LYS A 181 17.75 -3.08 16.82
N GLU A 182 18.58 -2.96 15.80
CA GLU A 182 19.96 -2.49 15.95
C GLU A 182 20.01 -1.06 16.50
N LYS A 183 19.14 -0.18 15.99
CA LYS A 183 19.05 1.21 16.47
C LYS A 183 18.51 1.29 17.90
N GLU A 184 17.56 0.44 18.28
CA GLU A 184 17.06 0.37 19.65
C GLU A 184 18.18 -0.04 20.61
N LYS A 185 18.93 -1.10 20.28
CA LYS A 185 20.08 -1.55 21.08
C LYS A 185 21.17 -0.49 21.19
N GLU A 186 21.45 0.24 20.11
CA GLU A 186 22.43 1.32 20.14
C GLU A 186 21.99 2.47 21.06
N LYS A 187 20.69 2.78 21.07
CA LYS A 187 20.11 3.76 22.00
C LYS A 187 20.17 3.27 23.45
N GLU A 188 19.82 2.02 23.72
CA GLU A 188 19.92 1.42 25.05
C GLU A 188 21.35 1.47 25.57
N LEU A 189 22.33 1.02 24.78
CA LEU A 189 23.76 1.08 25.13
C LEU A 189 24.25 2.52 25.33
N SER A 190 23.74 3.48 24.56
CA SER A 190 24.07 4.90 24.76
C SER A 190 23.48 5.46 26.06
N GLY A 191 22.25 5.05 26.41
CA GLY A 191 21.59 5.44 27.65
C GLY A 191 22.27 4.83 28.88
N GLU A 192 22.67 3.56 28.81
CA GLU A 192 23.44 2.89 29.87
C GLU A 192 24.78 3.60 30.12
N LYS A 193 25.51 3.95 29.06
CA LYS A 193 26.76 4.73 29.20
C LYS A 193 26.53 6.12 29.78
N GLU A 194 25.44 6.78 29.43
CA GLU A 194 25.09 8.08 29.99
C GLU A 194 24.75 7.99 31.49
N ILE A 195 24.04 6.93 31.90
CA ILE A 195 23.75 6.65 33.31
C ILE A 195 25.04 6.35 34.05
N GLU A 196 25.91 5.51 33.50
CA GLU A 196 27.20 5.14 34.10
C GLU A 196 28.13 6.36 34.28
N LEU A 197 28.14 7.28 33.31
CA LEU A 197 28.86 8.56 33.41
C LEU A 197 28.29 9.47 34.49
N LYS A 198 26.96 9.58 34.60
CA LYS A 198 26.30 10.37 35.67
C LYS A 198 26.59 9.79 37.06
N ASP A 199 26.57 8.46 37.19
CA ASP A 199 26.91 7.77 38.43
C ASP A 199 28.37 7.96 38.82
N TRP A 200 29.29 7.91 37.85
CA TRP A 200 30.70 8.21 38.07
C TRP A 200 30.92 9.65 38.54
N ASP A 201 30.30 10.63 37.87
CA ASP A 201 30.38 12.04 38.25
C ASP A 201 29.81 12.30 39.65
N LYS A 202 28.73 11.61 40.02
CA LYS A 202 28.16 11.68 41.38
C LYS A 202 29.13 11.16 42.43
N ARG A 203 29.73 9.97 42.22
CA ARG A 203 30.73 9.40 43.15
C ARG A 203 31.96 10.30 43.29
N LYS A 204 32.38 10.95 42.21
CA LYS A 204 33.52 11.88 42.24
C LYS A 204 33.23 13.10 43.11
N ARG A 205 32.03 13.69 43.01
CA ARG A 205 31.63 14.82 43.88
C ARG A 205 31.58 14.43 45.37
N GLU A 206 31.03 13.26 45.68
CA GLU A 206 30.99 12.75 47.07
C GLU A 206 32.40 12.52 47.66
N HIS A 207 33.36 12.10 46.83
CA HIS A 207 34.76 11.95 47.24
C HIS A 207 35.49 13.29 47.44
N GLU A 208 35.20 14.31 46.61
CA GLU A 208 35.79 15.65 46.76
C GLU A 208 35.23 16.40 48.00
N GLU A 209 33.96 16.20 48.36
CA GLU A 209 33.36 16.81 49.56
C GLU A 209 33.88 16.19 50.87
N SER A 210 34.19 14.89 50.88
CA SER A 210 34.74 14.21 52.08
C SER A 210 36.22 14.47 52.33
N ALA A 211 36.99 14.87 51.31
CA ALA A 211 38.41 15.21 51.46
C ALA A 211 38.65 16.60 52.07
N ASN A 212 37.66 17.51 52.05
CA ASN A 212 37.77 18.87 52.60
C ASN A 212 37.43 18.98 54.10
N THR A 213 37.21 17.85 54.82
CA THR A 213 36.88 17.84 56.26
C THR A 213 37.98 17.24 57.15
N SER A 214 39.19 17.03 56.63
CA SER A 214 40.26 16.31 57.34
C SER A 214 41.59 17.07 57.46
N ASP A 215 41.60 18.40 57.42
CA ASP A 215 42.81 19.17 57.74
C ASP A 215 42.44 20.52 58.40
N ASP A 216 41.99 20.49 59.66
CA ASP A 216 42.05 21.64 60.58
C ASP A 216 41.75 21.25 62.04
N GLU A 217 42.40 20.20 62.58
CA GLU A 217 42.39 19.93 64.04
C GLU A 217 43.77 19.48 64.55
N ALA A 218 44.79 20.29 64.26
CA ALA A 218 46.06 20.22 64.97
C ALA A 218 46.73 21.58 64.92
N GLU A 219 46.36 22.47 65.85
CA GLU A 219 47.21 23.52 66.46
C GLU A 219 46.41 24.77 66.85
N LYS A 220 45.85 24.79 68.07
CA LYS A 220 45.73 26.00 68.92
C LYS A 220 45.19 25.73 70.33
N ASP A 221 45.72 24.73 71.01
CA ASP A 221 45.62 24.69 72.47
C ASP A 221 46.75 25.54 73.08
N ARG A 222 46.50 26.85 73.24
CA ARG A 222 47.18 27.79 74.17
C ARG A 222 46.83 29.24 73.79
N ARG A 223 45.84 29.83 74.47
CA ARG A 223 45.98 31.06 75.29
C ARG A 223 44.65 31.75 75.59
N LYS A 224 44.41 31.90 76.91
CA LYS A 224 43.79 33.04 77.61
C LYS A 224 42.29 33.29 77.45
N LYS A 225 41.55 32.67 78.39
CA LYS A 225 40.74 33.31 79.45
C LYS A 225 40.82 34.86 79.47
N LYS A 226 39.72 35.57 79.10
CA LYS A 226 39.26 36.80 79.77
C LYS A 226 37.85 37.27 79.33
N ASP A 227 36.93 37.24 80.30
CA ASP A 227 35.83 38.17 80.61
C ASP A 227 34.76 38.66 79.59
N ARG A 228 33.51 38.46 80.04
CA ARG A 228 32.39 39.43 80.19
C ARG A 228 31.40 39.71 79.04
N LYS A 229 30.14 39.35 79.34
CA LYS A 229 28.85 40.08 79.27
C LYS A 229 28.54 41.00 78.06
N GLY A 230 27.36 40.75 77.46
CA GLY A 230 26.38 41.81 77.19
C GLY A 230 25.83 41.91 75.76
N ALA A 231 24.58 41.46 75.60
CA ALA A 231 23.47 41.95 74.76
C ALA A 231 23.69 42.72 73.42
N ALA A 232 22.91 42.29 72.41
CA ALA A 232 21.94 43.09 71.60
C ALA A 232 22.01 42.96 70.06
N SER A 233 21.02 42.23 69.52
CA SER A 233 20.09 42.60 68.42
C SER A 233 20.52 42.71 66.94
N ARG A 234 19.54 42.28 66.10
CA ARG A 234 19.24 42.56 64.66
C ARG A 234 19.96 41.71 63.62
N SER A 235 19.31 40.73 62.96
CA SER A 235 18.18 40.71 62.00
C SER A 235 18.67 40.61 60.54
N SER A 236 18.36 39.51 59.87
CA SER A 236 17.78 39.47 58.51
C SER A 236 17.44 38.02 58.19
N GLY A 237 16.15 37.73 58.03
CA GLY A 237 15.68 36.47 57.49
C GLY A 237 15.78 36.46 55.97
N ASN A 238 15.67 35.26 55.39
CA ASN A 238 15.01 35.03 54.11
C ASN A 238 14.46 33.60 54.11
N ASN A 239 13.16 33.51 53.83
CA ASN A 239 12.35 32.30 53.80
C ASN A 239 12.42 31.66 52.40
N ASP A 240 12.59 30.33 52.37
CA ASP A 240 12.41 29.47 51.19
C ASP A 240 10.97 28.92 51.15
N GLU A 241 10.00 29.74 50.77
CA GLU A 241 8.59 29.29 50.59
C GLU A 241 8.04 29.58 49.18
N GLY A 242 8.92 29.68 48.17
CA GLY A 242 8.53 30.03 46.79
C GLY A 242 8.63 28.90 45.74
N PHE A 243 9.08 27.70 46.11
CA PHE A 243 9.35 26.64 45.12
C PHE A 243 8.20 25.63 44.96
N GLU A 244 7.35 25.46 45.99
CA GLU A 244 6.24 24.49 45.96
C GLU A 244 5.02 24.98 45.16
N GLU A 245 4.74 26.28 45.16
CA GLU A 245 3.63 26.86 44.37
C GLU A 245 3.91 26.84 42.83
N PHE A 246 5.18 26.74 42.43
CA PHE A 246 5.56 26.65 41.01
C PHE A 246 5.26 25.28 40.40
N LEU A 247 5.37 24.19 41.18
CA LEU A 247 5.16 22.83 40.69
C LEU A 247 3.68 22.48 40.52
N GLU A 248 2.77 23.14 41.25
CA GLU A 248 1.34 22.85 41.20
C GLU A 248 0.60 23.53 40.02
N SER A 249 1.25 24.46 39.30
CA SER A 249 0.66 25.15 38.14
C SER A 249 1.04 24.56 36.77
N MET A 250 1.89 23.53 36.69
CA MET A 250 2.47 23.06 35.42
C MET A 250 1.71 21.89 34.76
N PHE A 251 0.69 21.33 35.40
CA PHE A 251 -0.11 20.23 34.83
C PHE A 251 -1.62 20.44 35.08
N PRO A 252 -2.38 20.90 34.08
CA PRO A 252 -3.84 20.76 34.02
C PRO A 252 -4.27 19.32 33.73
#